data_AF-A0A1T2KT87-F1
#
_entry.id   AF-A0A1T2KT87-F1
#
_cell.length_a   1.000
_cell.length_b   1.000
_cell.length_c   1.000
_cell.angle_alpha   90.00
_cell.angle_beta   90.00
_cell.angle_gamma   90.00
#
_symmetry.space_group_name_H-M   'P 1'
#
loop_
_entity.id
_entity.type
_entity.pdbx_description
1 polymer ?
#
loop_
_entity_poly.entity_id
_entity_poly.type
_entity_poly.pdbx_seq_one_letter_code
_entity_poly.pdbx_strand_id
1 'polypeptide(L)' 'MSTTNRALEKQLLESETTYLEPAYTPRGNVSMSDPATDVMTDLTKVSAQTVNPCALLKEATESMIASHVRLLFVVN' A
#
# COMPACT_ATOMS: atom_id res chain seq x y z
N MET A 1 -15.42 -8.05 -24.27
CA MET A 1 -15.09 -8.88 -23.08
C MET A 1 -15.64 -8.15 -21.87
N SER A 2 -16.61 -8.75 -21.18
CA SER A 2 -17.41 -8.08 -20.14
C SER A 2 -16.73 -8.23 -18.77
N THR A 3 -16.25 -7.14 -18.17
CA THR A 3 -15.68 -7.15 -16.81
C THR A 3 -16.80 -6.89 -15.79
N THR A 4 -17.50 -7.95 -15.41
CA THR A 4 -18.50 -7.90 -14.35
C THR A 4 -17.79 -7.79 -13.00
N ASN A 5 -17.66 -6.58 -12.46
CA ASN A 5 -17.12 -6.37 -11.11
C ASN A 5 -18.08 -6.96 -10.09
N ARG A 6 -17.66 -8.02 -9.38
CA ARG A 6 -18.45 -8.69 -8.33
C ARG A 6 -18.45 -7.83 -7.07
N ALA A 7 -19.62 -7.46 -6.59
CA ALA A 7 -19.75 -6.79 -5.30
C ALA A 7 -19.26 -7.69 -4.18
N LEU A 8 -18.44 -7.14 -3.27
CA LEU A 8 -18.01 -7.82 -2.05
C LEU A 8 -19.10 -7.72 -1.00
N GLU A 9 -19.38 -8.83 -0.31
CA GLU A 9 -20.30 -8.84 0.83
C GLU A 9 -19.70 -8.02 1.98
N LYS A 10 -20.56 -7.25 2.63
CA LYS A 10 -20.18 -6.40 3.77
C LYS A 10 -20.84 -6.96 5.02
N GLN A 11 -20.09 -7.02 6.10
CA GLN A 11 -20.59 -7.45 7.40
C GLN A 11 -20.17 -6.44 8.47
N LEU A 12 -21.03 -6.25 9.49
CA LEU A 12 -20.68 -5.48 10.66
C LEU A 12 -19.63 -6.25 11.47
N LEU A 13 -18.52 -5.60 11.81
CA LEU A 13 -17.51 -6.18 12.69
C LEU A 13 -18.05 -6.23 14.12
N GLU A 14 -17.77 -7.33 14.82
CA GLU A 14 -18.15 -7.47 16.23
C GLU A 14 -17.26 -6.57 17.11
N SER A 15 -17.75 -6.24 18.31
CA SER A 15 -16.93 -5.58 19.33
C SER A 15 -15.67 -6.40 19.59
N GLU A 16 -14.52 -5.75 19.81
CA GLU A 16 -13.19 -6.37 19.94
C GLU A 16 -12.60 -6.97 18.65
N THR A 17 -13.20 -6.74 17.48
CA THR A 17 -12.55 -7.11 16.22
C THR A 17 -11.29 -6.27 16.01
N THR A 18 -10.14 -6.94 15.93
CA THR A 18 -8.85 -6.34 15.58
C THR A 18 -8.47 -6.71 14.14
N TYR A 19 -7.46 -6.02 13.60
CA TYR A 19 -6.87 -6.39 12.32
C TYR A 19 -5.55 -7.13 12.55
N LEU A 20 -5.23 -8.07 11.67
CA LEU A 20 -3.88 -8.61 11.58
C LEU A 20 -3.06 -7.64 10.74
N GLU A 21 -2.08 -7.00 11.36
CA GLU A 21 -1.11 -6.22 10.61
C GLU A 21 -0.33 -7.17 9.67
N PRO A 22 -0.27 -6.88 8.36
CA PRO A 22 0.53 -7.67 7.45
C PRO A 22 1.98 -7.67 7.91
N ALA A 23 2.52 -8.83 8.25
CA ALA A 23 3.92 -8.95 8.63
C ALA A 23 4.80 -8.72 7.39
N TYR A 24 5.24 -7.47 7.21
CA TYR A 24 6.30 -7.17 6.24
C TYR A 24 7.64 -7.44 6.89
N THR A 25 8.29 -8.54 6.49
CA THR A 25 9.71 -8.76 6.81
C THR A 25 10.52 -8.25 5.62
N PRO A 26 11.24 -7.12 5.74
CA PRO A 26 12.18 -6.71 4.72
C PRO A 26 13.14 -7.86 4.45
N ARG A 27 13.50 -8.07 3.18
CA ARG A 27 14.59 -9.00 2.87
C ARG A 27 15.86 -8.56 3.61
N GLY A 28 16.75 -9.52 3.87
CA GLY A 28 18.06 -9.26 4.46
C GLY A 28 18.95 -8.41 3.53
N ASN A 29 20.27 -8.48 3.74
CA ASN A 29 21.22 -7.68 2.97
C ASN A 29 21.04 -7.86 1.45
N VAL A 30 20.89 -6.73 0.76
CA VAL A 30 20.73 -6.64 -0.70
C VAL A 30 22.10 -6.42 -1.35
N SER A 31 22.36 -7.11 -2.46
CA SER A 31 23.56 -6.97 -3.28
C SER A 31 23.25 -6.25 -4.59
N MET A 32 24.26 -5.63 -5.20
CA MET A 32 24.17 -5.02 -6.54
C MET A 32 23.89 -6.04 -7.65
N SER A 33 24.18 -7.32 -7.41
CA SER A 33 23.89 -8.42 -8.33
C SER A 33 22.43 -8.86 -8.31
N ASP A 34 21.67 -8.43 -7.30
CA ASP A 34 20.30 -8.91 -7.12
C ASP A 34 19.37 -8.23 -8.13
N PRO A 35 18.51 -9.00 -8.82
CA PRO A 35 17.55 -8.42 -9.75
C PRO A 35 16.61 -7.44 -9.05
N ALA A 36 16.25 -6.34 -9.74
CA ALA A 36 15.31 -5.35 -9.21
C ALA A 36 13.98 -5.99 -8.76
N THR A 37 13.46 -6.95 -9.52
CA THR A 37 12.23 -7.68 -9.19
C THR A 37 12.27 -8.42 -7.87
N ASP A 38 13.47 -8.77 -7.42
CA ASP A 38 13.70 -9.58 -6.23
C ASP A 38 13.94 -8.69 -4.99
N VAL A 39 14.32 -7.43 -5.18
CA VAL A 39 14.64 -6.49 -4.09
C VAL A 39 13.59 -5.42 -3.91
N MET A 40 12.83 -5.11 -4.96
CA MET A 40 11.74 -4.13 -4.90
C MET A 40 10.68 -4.55 -3.88
N THR A 41 10.07 -3.55 -3.26
CA THR A 41 8.96 -3.75 -2.34
C THR A 41 7.82 -4.48 -3.04
N ASP A 42 7.45 -5.64 -2.51
CA ASP A 42 6.31 -6.42 -2.99
C ASP A 42 5.01 -5.75 -2.55
N LEU A 43 4.41 -4.97 -3.44
CA LEU A 43 3.16 -4.23 -3.19
C LEU A 43 1.94 -5.13 -3.00
N THR A 44 2.05 -6.45 -3.19
CA THR A 44 0.99 -7.40 -2.83
C THR A 44 0.97 -7.73 -1.33
N LYS A 45 2.05 -7.41 -0.62
CA LYS A 45 2.26 -7.73 0.81
C LYS A 45 2.31 -6.49 1.69
N VAL A 46 2.36 -5.30 1.10
CA VAL A 46 2.34 -4.03 1.82
C VAL A 46 1.25 -3.13 1.27
N SER A 47 0.62 -2.36 2.15
CA SER A 47 -0.31 -1.31 1.74
C SER A 47 0.47 -0.16 1.12
N ALA A 48 0.17 0.15 -0.14
CA ALA A 48 0.68 1.33 -0.83
C ALA A 48 -0.34 2.47 -0.79
N GLN A 49 0.13 3.70 -0.61
CA GLN A 49 -0.71 4.89 -0.67
C GLN A 49 -0.50 5.62 -2.00
N THR A 50 -1.60 6.06 -2.60
CA THR A 50 -1.61 6.79 -3.86
C THR A 50 -2.00 8.24 -3.65
N VAL A 51 -1.55 9.14 -4.53
CA VAL A 51 -1.93 10.55 -4.52
C VAL A 51 -2.24 11.03 -5.93
N ASN A 52 -3.22 11.93 -6.04
CA ASN A 52 -3.56 12.57 -7.31
C ASN A 52 -2.42 13.54 -7.73
N PRO A 53 -2.08 13.64 -9.02
CA PRO A 53 -1.02 14.54 -9.49
C PRO A 53 -1.30 16.02 -9.23
N CYS A 54 -2.57 16.40 -9.09
CA CYS A 54 -2.99 17.76 -8.79
C CYS A 54 -3.06 18.06 -7.28
N ALA A 55 -2.78 17.07 -6.41
CA ALA A 55 -2.76 17.28 -4.98
C ALA A 55 -1.64 18.27 -4.59
N LEU A 56 -1.93 19.12 -3.62
CA LEU A 56 -0.92 20.04 -3.10
C LEU A 56 0.12 19.27 -2.29
N LEU A 57 1.36 19.79 -2.27
CA LEU A 57 2.43 19.19 -1.48
C LEU A 57 2.04 19.02 0.00
N LYS A 58 1.30 19.99 0.55
CA LYS A 58 0.80 19.93 1.92
C LYS A 58 -0.14 18.74 2.13
N GLU A 59 -1.09 18.53 1.24
CA GLU A 59 -2.05 17.42 1.31
C GLU A 59 -1.34 16.06 1.17
N ALA A 60 -0.37 15.96 0.24
CA ALA A 60 0.48 14.79 0.10
C ALA A 60 1.27 14.51 1.39
N THR A 61 1.84 15.55 2.01
CA THR A 61 2.62 15.42 3.25
C THR A 61 1.74 14.97 4.42
N GLU A 62 0.56 15.56 4.56
CA GLU A 62 -0.42 15.18 5.59
C GLU A 62 -0.87 13.72 5.40
N SER A 63 -1.12 13.30 4.15
CA SER A 63 -1.46 11.91 3.82
C SER A 63 -0.35 10.93 4.18
N MET A 64 0.91 11.30 3.94
CA MET A 64 2.08 10.50 4.34
C MET A 64 2.18 10.34 5.85
N ILE A 65 2.00 11.42 6.61
CA ILE A 65 2.01 11.40 8.09
C ILE A 65 0.87 10.52 8.63
N ALA A 66 -0.36 10.75 8.16
CA ALA A 66 -1.53 10.01 8.63
C ALA A 66 -1.41 8.50 8.35
N SER A 67 -0.86 8.14 7.20
CA SER A 67 -0.71 6.74 6.78
C SER A 67 0.60 6.10 7.23
N HIS A 68 1.46 6.82 7.95
CA HIS A 68 2.77 6.36 8.40
C HIS A 68 3.68 5.86 7.25
N VAL A 69 3.56 6.46 6.06
CA VAL A 69 4.38 6.13 4.89
C VAL A 69 5.37 7.24 4.56
N ARG A 70 6.48 6.88 3.91
CA ARG A 70 7.53 7.84 3.48
C ARG A 70 7.51 8.11 1.97
N LEU A 71 6.69 7.39 1.22
CA LEU A 71 6.57 7.48 -0.23
C LEU A 71 5.10 7.35 -0.62
N LEU A 72 4.74 8.02 -1.71
CA LEU A 72 3.41 7.96 -2.34
C LEU A 72 3.57 7.59 -3.81
N PHE A 73 2.62 6.82 -4.33
CA PHE A 73 2.50 6.60 -5.77
C PHE A 73 1.62 7.69 -6.39
N VAL A 74 2.18 8.50 -7.27
CA VAL A 74 1.39 9.47 -8.04
C VAL A 74 0.65 8.71 -9.15
N VAL A 75 -0.68 8.76 -9.15
CA VAL A 75 -1.53 8.04 -10.10
C VAL A 75 -2.54 9.00 -10.74
N ASN A 76 -2.78 8.85 -12.05
CA ASN A 76 -3.67 9.69 -12.85
C ASN A 76 -5.12 9.18 -12.86
#